data_AF-A0A1I5MJ86-F1
#
_entry.id   AF-A0A1I5MJ86-F1
#
_cell.length_a   1.000
_cell.length_b   1.000
_cell.length_c   1.000
_cell.angle_alpha   90.00
_cell.angle_beta   90.00
_cell.angle_gamma   90.00
#
_symmetry.space_group_name_H-M   'P 1'
#
loop_
_entity.id
_entity.type
_entity.pdbx_description
1 polymer ?
#
loop_
_entity_poly.entity_id
_entity_poly.type
_entity_poly.pdbx_seq_one_letter_code
_entity_poly.pdbx_strand_id
1 'polypeptide(L)' 'MTCPTSVERRTEIPRNPTGKILKRDLRAPYWQGRDRAV' A
#
# COMPACT_ATOMS: atom_id res chain seq x y z
N MET A 1 -15.77 -10.64 -14.06
CA MET A 1 -14.86 -11.20 -13.05
C MET A 1 -13.87 -10.11 -12.67
N THR A 2 -13.97 -9.53 -11.46
CA THR A 2 -13.04 -8.50 -10.98
C THR A 2 -11.79 -9.18 -10.45
N CYS A 3 -10.72 -9.15 -11.24
CA CYS A 3 -9.42 -9.67 -10.87
C CYS A 3 -8.50 -8.49 -10.49
N PRO A 4 -7.62 -8.64 -9.49
CA PRO A 4 -6.64 -7.60 -9.19
C PRO A 4 -5.70 -7.39 -10.37
N THR A 5 -5.38 -6.14 -10.68
CA THR A 5 -4.44 -5.79 -11.76
C THR A 5 -3.01 -6.21 -11.45
N SER A 6 -2.64 -6.30 -10.17
CA SER A 6 -1.31 -6.74 -9.73
C SER A 6 -1.33 -7.26 -8.29
N VAL A 7 -0.40 -8.17 -7.97
CA VAL A 7 -0.18 -8.72 -6.63
C VAL A 7 1.31 -8.66 -6.30
N GLU A 8 1.65 -8.10 -5.15
CA GLU A 8 3.02 -8.00 -4.66
C GLU A 8 3.16 -8.75 -3.34
N ARG A 9 4.23 -9.54 -3.19
CA ARG A 9 4.59 -10.18 -1.93
C ARG A 9 5.70 -9.38 -1.26
N ARG A 10 5.50 -9.04 0.01
CA ARG A 10 6.51 -8.40 0.87
C ARG A 10 6.79 -9.28 2.07
N THR A 11 8.03 -9.29 2.52
CA THR A 11 8.43 -9.99 3.74
C THR A 11 7.83 -9.34 4.99
N GLU A 12 7.63 -8.03 4.96
CA GLU A 12 7.03 -7.26 6.06
C GLU A 12 6.01 -6.25 5.55
N ILE A 13 4.97 -5.99 6.36
CA ILE A 13 3.94 -5.00 6.08
C ILE A 13 4.04 -3.91 7.15
N PRO A 14 4.14 -2.62 6.77
CA PRO A 14 4.21 -1.52 7.73
C PRO A 14 2.95 -1.51 8.60
N ARG A 15 3.16 -1.61 9.92
CA ARG A 15 2.11 -1.61 10.93
C ARG A 15 2.39 -0.54 11.98
N ASN A 16 1.32 -0.02 12.58
CA ASN A 16 1.45 0.80 13.77
C ASN A 16 1.76 -0.09 15.00
N PRO A 17 2.11 0.52 16.16
CA PRO A 17 2.39 -0.22 17.40
C PRO A 17 1.22 -1.08 17.92
N THR A 18 -0.01 -0.82 17.48
CA THR A 18 -1.20 -1.63 17.82
C THR A 18 -1.55 -2.68 16.76
N GLY A 19 -0.68 -2.88 15.77
CA GLY A 19 -0.78 -3.92 14.74
C GLY A 19 -1.61 -3.56 13.50
N LYS A 20 -2.19 -2.35 13.43
CA LYS A 20 -2.94 -1.87 12.26
C LYS A 20 -2.00 -1.60 11.08
N ILE A 21 -2.39 -2.05 9.89
CA ILE A 21 -1.64 -1.82 8.65
C ILE A 21 -1.73 -0.35 8.23
N LEU A 22 -0.59 0.24 7.92
CA LEU A 22 -0.48 1.60 7.42
C LEU A 22 -0.63 1.62 5.89
N LYS A 23 -1.87 1.69 5.41
CA LYS A 23 -2.19 1.71 3.96
C LYS A 23 -1.52 2.87 3.21
N ARG A 24 -1.36 4.01 3.87
CA ARG A 24 -0.74 5.21 3.30
C ARG A 24 0.72 4.94 2.92
N ASP A 25 1.49 4.42 3.87
CA ASP A 25 2.91 4.11 3.63
C ASP A 25 3.07 2.93 2.67
N LEU A 26 2.19 1.93 2.77
CA LEU A 26 2.15 0.81 1.84
C LEU A 26 1.99 1.27 0.38
N ARG A 27 1.19 2.31 0.16
CA ARG A 27 0.85 2.85 -1.16
C ARG A 27 1.76 3.98 -1.63
N ALA A 28 2.52 4.62 -0.74
CA ALA A 28 3.36 5.77 -1.07
C ALA A 28 4.22 5.58 -2.34
N PRO A 29 4.83 4.40 -2.60
CA PRO A 29 5.57 4.17 -3.85
C PRO A 29 4.73 4.33 -5.13
N TYR A 30 3.46 3.93 -5.13
CA TYR A 30 2.61 3.97 -6.33
C TYR A 30 1.96 5.34 -6.59
N TRP A 31 2.18 6.30 -5.68
CA TRP A 31 1.69 7.67 -5.77
C TRP A 31 2.82 8.69 -5.93
N GLN A 32 4.08 8.25 -6.06
CA GLN A 32 5.17 9.15 -6.42
C GLN A 32 4.89 9.79 -7.80
N GLY A 33 5.02 11.12 -7.89
CA GLY A 33 4.74 11.88 -9.11
C GLY A 33 3.27 12.11 -9.42
N ARG A 34 2.33 11.74 -8.52
CA ARG A 34 0.91 12.09 -8.63
C ARG A 34 0.56 13.21 -7.66
N ASP A 35 -0.11 14.23 -8.17
CA ASP A 35 -0.53 15.41 -7.41
C ASP A 35 -1.53 15.08 -6.28
N ARG A 36 -2.27 13.96 -6.41
CA ARG A 36 -3.28 13.52 -5.43
C ARG A 36 -3.17 12.05 -5.07
N ALA A 37 -3.13 11.77 -3.76
CA ALA A 37 -3.31 10.46 -3.17
C ALA A 37 -4.79 10.16 -2.88
N VAL A 38 -5.27 8.97 -3.25
CA VAL A 38 -6.66 8.49 -3.06
C VAL A 38 -6.69 7.14 -2.35
#